data_AF-H9FJN0-F1
#
_entry.id   AF-H9FJN0-F1
#
_cell.length_a   1.000
_cell.length_b   1.000
_cell.length_c   1.000
_cell.angle_alpha   90.00
_cell.angle_beta   90.00
_cell.angle_gamma   90.00
#
_symmetry.space_group_name_H-M   'P 1'
#
loop_
_entity.id
_entity.type
_entity.pdbx_description
1 polymer ?
#
loop_
_entity_poly.entity_id
_entity_poly.type
_entity_poly.pdbx_seq_one_letter_code
_entity_poly.pdbx_strand_id
1 'polypeptide(L)' 'NLSGGQRQRICVARALYQNTNIVFLDDPFSALDIHLSDHLMQEGILKFLQDDKRTLVLVTHKLQYLTHADWIIAMK' A
#
# COMPACT_ATOMS: atom_id res chain seq x y z
N ASN A 1 -19.58 12.48 -6.36
CA ASN A 1 -19.51 11.18 -5.64
C ASN A 1 -18.36 10.36 -6.19
N LEU A 2 -17.52 9.79 -5.31
CA LEU A 2 -16.41 8.90 -5.68
C LEU A 2 -16.77 7.45 -5.37
N SER A 3 -16.40 6.53 -6.26
CA SER A 3 -16.51 5.08 -5.99
C SER A 3 -15.58 4.65 -4.85
N GLY A 4 -15.81 3.46 -4.29
CA GLY A 4 -14.96 2.89 -3.23
C GLY A 4 -13.49 2.85 -3.65
N GLY A 5 -13.18 2.27 -4.81
CA GLY A 5 -11.82 2.21 -5.34
C GLY A 5 -11.22 3.58 -5.66
N GLN A 6 -12.02 4.56 -6.10
CA GLN A 6 -11.53 5.93 -6.30
C GLN A 6 -11.11 6.58 -4.98
N ARG A 7 -11.94 6.47 -3.93
CA ARG A 7 -11.62 6.99 -2.60
C ARG A 7 -10.38 6.31 -2.02
N GLN A 8 -10.27 4.99 -2.19
CA GLN A 8 -9.11 4.20 -1.75
C GLN A 8 -7.80 4.73 -2.37
N ARG A 9 -7.77 4.94 -3.69
CA ARG A 9 -6.59 5.46 -4.40
C ARG A 9 -6.18 6.84 -3.92
N ILE A 10 -7.14 7.72 -3.65
CA ILE A 10 -6.86 9.05 -3.09
C ILE A 10 -6.26 8.93 -1.69
N CYS A 11 -6.77 8.02 -0.84
CA CYS A 11 -6.19 7.79 0.49
C CYS A 11 -4.75 7.27 0.42
N VAL A 12 -4.46 6.30 -0.45
CA VAL A 12 -3.09 5.78 -0.62
C VAL A 12 -2.16 6.88 -1.15
N ALA A 13 -2.59 7.62 -2.18
CA ALA A 13 -1.82 8.75 -2.69
C ALA A 13 -1.51 9.77 -1.59
N ARG A 14 -2.49 10.13 -0.76
CA ARG A 14 -2.28 11.05 0.36
C ARG A 14 -1.24 10.55 1.37
N ALA A 15 -1.24 9.24 1.67
CA ALA A 15 -0.27 8.65 2.58
C ALA A 15 1.15 8.66 1.98
N LEU A 16 1.28 8.36 0.69
CA LEU A 16 2.57 8.35 -0.01
C LEU A 16 3.13 9.77 -0.21
N TYR A 17 2.30 10.74 -0.61
CA TYR A 17 2.74 12.12 -0.83
C TYR A 17 3.13 12.88 0.44
N GLN A 18 2.70 12.41 1.61
CA GLN A 18 3.07 13.06 2.86
C GLN A 18 4.56 12.84 3.14
N ASN A 19 5.30 13.90 3.47
CA ASN A 19 6.71 13.80 3.86
C ASN A 19 6.83 13.26 5.31
N THR A 20 6.75 11.94 5.47
CA THR A 20 6.85 11.26 6.78
C THR A 20 7.87 10.13 6.73
N ASN A 21 8.51 9.83 7.86
CA ASN A 21 9.46 8.70 7.91
C ASN A 21 8.77 7.33 7.92
N ILE A 22 7.49 7.28 8.33
CA ILE A 22 6.72 6.04 8.47
C ILE A 22 5.36 6.19 7.80
N VAL A 23 4.96 5.17 7.04
CA VAL A 23 3.66 5.07 6.36
C VAL A 23 2.91 3.86 6.89
N PHE A 24 1.64 4.04 7.25
CA PHE A 24 0.73 2.96 7.61
C PHE A 24 -0.33 2.81 6.52
N LEU A 25 -0.49 1.60 5.99
CA LEU A 25 -1.55 1.26 5.04
C LEU A 25 -2.36 0.08 5.60
N ASP A 26 -3.63 0.34 5.93
CA ASP A 26 -4.57 -0.67 6.41
C ASP A 26 -5.51 -1.12 5.28
N ASP A 27 -5.28 -2.35 4.83
CA ASP A 27 -5.91 -3.00 3.68
C ASP A 27 -6.17 -2.06 2.47
N PRO A 28 -5.10 -1.43 1.92
CA PRO A 28 -5.21 -0.39 0.90
C PRO A 28 -5.77 -0.90 -0.44
N PHE A 29 -5.92 -2.21 -0.62
CA PHE A 29 -6.31 -2.85 -1.87
C PHE A 29 -7.70 -3.50 -1.85
N SER A 30 -8.43 -3.40 -0.73
CA SER A 30 -9.72 -4.06 -0.51
C SER A 30 -10.80 -3.69 -1.55
N ALA A 31 -10.80 -2.45 -2.02
CA ALA A 31 -11.78 -1.93 -2.98
C ALA A 31 -11.28 -1.92 -4.45
N LEU A 32 -10.17 -2.62 -4.74
CA LEU A 32 -9.53 -2.66 -6.05
C LEU A 32 -9.49 -4.09 -6.59
N ASP A 33 -9.63 -4.23 -7.91
CA ASP A 33 -9.40 -5.51 -8.59
C ASP A 33 -7.93 -5.92 -8.50
N ILE A 34 -7.64 -7.20 -8.80
CA ILE A 34 -6.30 -7.78 -8.65
C ILE A 34 -5.27 -7.04 -9.52
N HIS A 35 -5.58 -6.80 -10.79
CA HIS A 35 -4.64 -6.14 -11.71
C HIS A 35 -4.30 -4.72 -11.27
N LEU A 36 -5.32 -3.96 -10.84
CA LEU A 36 -5.11 -2.60 -10.35
C LEU A 36 -4.37 -2.58 -9.01
N SER A 37 -4.63 -3.56 -8.14
CA SER A 37 -3.91 -3.70 -6.86
C SER A 37 -2.42 -3.95 -7.09
N ASP A 38 -2.08 -4.83 -8.04
CA ASP A 38 -0.69 -5.14 -8.38
C ASP A 38 0.03 -3.94 -8.97
N HIS A 39 -0.63 -3.23 -9.89
CA HIS A 39 -0.07 -2.00 -10.43
C HIS A 39 0.20 -0.96 -9.33
N LEU A 40 -0.73 -0.78 -8.40
CA LEU A 40 -0.60 0.19 -7.31
C LEU A 40 0.47 -0.22 -6.29
N MET A 41 0.64 -1.53 -6.05
CA MET A 41 1.72 -2.05 -5.21
C MET A 41 3.10 -1.82 -5.85
N GLN A 42 3.28 -2.24 -7.11
CA GLN A 42 4.59 -2.18 -7.79
C GLN A 42 5.00 -0.75 -8.13
N GLU A 43 4.16 -0.02 -8.86
CA GLU A 43 4.51 1.30 -9.38
C GLU A 43 4.23 2.42 -8.37
N GLY A 44 3.26 2.21 -7.48
CA GLY A 44 2.87 3.23 -6.50
C GLY A 44 3.65 3.13 -5.20
N ILE A 45 3.57 1.99 -4.52
CA ILE A 45 4.09 1.84 -3.15
C ILE A 45 5.57 1.48 -3.16
N LEU A 46 5.95 0.38 -3.81
CA LEU A 46 7.32 -0.14 -3.75
C LEU A 46 8.33 0.82 -4.36
N LYS A 47 8.04 1.36 -5.54
CA LYS A 47 8.90 2.34 -6.22
C LYS A 47 9.11 3.60 -5.38
N PHE A 48 8.04 4.13 -4.80
CA PHE A 48 8.11 5.32 -3.95
C PHE A 48 8.97 5.08 -2.69
N LEU A 49 8.88 3.90 -2.09
CA LEU A 49 9.66 3.55 -0.90
C LEU A 49 11.15 3.37 -1.18
N GLN A 50 11.52 2.93 -2.39
CA GLN A 50 12.93 2.78 -2.79
C GLN A 50 13.65 4.13 -2.84
N ASP A 51 12.96 5.19 -3.27
CA ASP A 51 13.56 6.51 -3.45
C ASP A 51 13.76 7.27 -2.13
N ASP A 52 12.84 7.13 -1.16
CA ASP A 52 12.79 7.98 0.04
C ASP A 52 13.30 7.32 1.35
N LYS A 53 13.76 6.05 1.33
CA LYS A 53 14.19 5.30 2.54
C LYS A 53 13.19 5.35 3.72
N ARG A 54 11.90 5.26 3.41
CA ARG A 54 10.80 5.31 4.41
C ARG A 54 10.45 3.92 4.92
N THR A 55 9.95 3.84 6.14
CA THR A 55 9.38 2.60 6.69
C THR A 55 7.91 2.47 6.28
N LEU A 56 7.53 1.34 5.70
CA LEU A 56 6.13 0.99 5.43
C LEU A 56 5.66 -0.08 6.40
N VAL A 57 4.50 0.15 7.02
CA VAL A 57 3.72 -0.86 7.71
C VAL A 57 2.45 -1.12 6.90
N LEU A 58 2.40 -2.29 6.26
CA LEU A 58 1.27 -2.74 5.47
C LEU A 58 0.50 -3.82 6.24
N VAL A 59 -0.78 -3.56 6.51
CA VAL A 59 -1.73 -4.56 7.00
C VAL A 59 -2.55 -5.03 5.81
N THR A 60 -2.49 -6.32 5.48
CA THR A 60 -3.27 -6.88 4.38
C THR A 60 -3.49 -8.38 4.57
N HIS A 61 -4.58 -8.88 4.00
CA HIS A 61 -4.85 -10.31 3.87
C HIS A 61 -4.33 -10.87 2.51
N LYS A 62 -3.80 -10.02 1.62
CA LYS A 62 -3.29 -10.42 0.31
C LYS A 62 -1.85 -10.95 0.40
N LEU A 63 -1.73 -12.27 0.52
CA LEU A 63 -0.44 -12.97 0.72
C LEU A 63 0.59 -12.70 -0.39
N GLN A 64 0.15 -12.40 -1.62
CA GLN A 64 1.04 -12.15 -2.76
C GLN A 64 1.98 -10.96 -2.55
N TYR A 65 1.66 -10.04 -1.64
CA TYR A 65 2.49 -8.87 -1.34
C TYR A 65 3.52 -9.12 -0.24
N LEU A 66 3.41 -10.24 0.49
CA LEU A 66 4.35 -10.58 1.56
C LEU A 66 5.76 -10.88 1.05
N THR A 67 5.89 -11.26 -0.22
CA THR A 67 7.18 -11.51 -0.88
C THR A 67 8.07 -10.26 -0.97
N HIS A 68 7.48 -9.08 -0.82
CA HIS A 68 8.19 -7.80 -0.83
C HIS A 68 8.49 -7.26 0.57
N ALA A 69 7.99 -7.92 1.62
CA ALA A 69 8.17 -7.45 2.98
C ALA A 69 9.54 -7.89 3.53
N ASP A 70 10.25 -6.97 4.15
CA ASP A 70 11.44 -7.32 4.92
C ASP A 70 11.05 -8.19 6.13
N TRP A 71 10.03 -7.75 6.87
CA TRP A 71 9.52 -8.42 8.07
C TRP A 71 8.03 -8.74 7.93
N ILE A 72 7.64 -9.93 8.39
CA ILE A 72 6.25 -10.40 8.39
C ILE A 72 5.82 -10.68 9.82
N ILE A 73 4.71 -10.07 10.23
CA ILE A 73 4.07 -10.30 11.53
C ILE A 73 2.69 -10.91 11.26
N ALA A 74 2.49 -12.14 11.72
CA ALA A 74 1.19 -12.81 11.69
C ALA A 74 0.48 -12.63 13.03
N MET A 75 -0.72 -12.05 12.99
CA MET A 75 -1.60 -11.92 14.16
C MET A 75 -2.61 -13.06 14.18
N LYS A 76 -2.91 -13.62 15.36
CA LYS A 76 -3.88 -14.68 15.58
C LYS A 76 -5.29 -14.13 15.80
#